data_AF-A0A813MIR9-F1
#
_entry.id   AF-A0A813MIR9-F1
#
_cell.length_a   1.000
_cell.length_b   1.000
_cell.length_c   1.000
_cell.angle_alpha   90.00
_cell.angle_beta   90.00
_cell.angle_gamma   90.00
#
_symmetry.space_group_name_H-M   'P 1'
#
loop_
_entity.id
_entity.type
_entity.pdbx_description
1 polymer ?
#
loop_
_entity_poly.entity_id
_entity_poly.type
_entity_poly.pdbx_seq_one_letter_code
_entity_poly.pdbx_strand_id
1 'polypeptide(L)'
;MKRSFEEEEKDDLAERIALSCYNQFNLLSSRGKPSSNEWTHLAGFVSVKDDDTIQVLSIGTGTKCLGGDKDERGTQGCLLHDSHAEVIARRALMRFFYEEILNENNSILIKQEKNKFYLNKSIRLYLFVSYPPCGSAAYVSDPIKRPKFEHKSLNSSGEELYLKPGKGFQTTSLSCTNKINRWIYQGIE
;
A
#
# COMPACT_ATOMS: atom_id res chain seq x y z
N MET A 1 15.21 -0.14 -20.36
CA MET A 1 14.74 1.08 -21.06
C MET A 1 15.60 2.22 -20.57
N LYS A 2 16.51 2.74 -21.41
CA LYS A 2 17.42 3.84 -21.02
C LYS A 2 16.65 5.15 -21.14
N ARG A 3 16.42 5.82 -20.02
CA ARG A 3 15.85 7.17 -19.95
C ARG A 3 16.99 8.14 -20.25
N SER A 4 16.83 8.98 -21.28
CA SER A 4 17.79 10.04 -21.62
C SER A 4 17.84 11.04 -20.46
N PHE A 5 19.03 11.16 -19.89
CA PHE A 5 19.38 12.19 -18.92
C PHE A 5 19.69 13.46 -19.70
N GLU A 6 18.89 14.50 -19.51
CA GLU A 6 19.38 15.87 -19.44
C GLU A 6 18.27 16.78 -18.87
N GLU A 7 18.72 17.62 -17.94
CA GLU A 7 18.08 18.76 -17.27
C GLU A 7 17.34 18.55 -15.92
N GLU A 8 18.06 19.06 -14.90
CA GLU A 8 17.71 19.47 -13.53
C GLU A 8 17.89 18.45 -12.39
N GLU A 9 19.04 18.62 -11.73
CA GLU A 9 19.39 18.18 -10.38
C GLU A 9 18.43 18.81 -9.34
N LYS A 10 17.15 18.40 -9.38
CA LYS A 10 16.27 18.45 -8.22
C LYS A 10 16.47 17.15 -7.48
N ASP A 11 16.88 17.25 -6.22
CA ASP A 11 16.75 16.16 -5.27
C ASP A 11 15.26 15.74 -5.20
N ASP A 12 14.87 14.77 -6.02
CA ASP A 12 13.47 14.39 -6.19
C ASP A 12 13.02 13.65 -4.94
N LEU A 13 12.19 14.32 -4.13
CA LEU A 13 11.61 13.74 -2.92
C LEU A 13 10.97 12.37 -3.22
N ALA A 14 10.37 12.18 -4.40
CA ALA A 14 9.80 10.89 -4.78
C ALA A 14 10.87 9.80 -4.96
N GLU A 15 11.99 10.12 -5.60
CA GLU A 15 13.14 9.22 -5.74
C GLU A 15 13.75 8.89 -4.37
N ARG A 16 13.92 9.88 -3.50
CA ARG A 16 14.40 9.68 -2.13
C ARG A 16 13.48 8.77 -1.32
N ILE A 17 12.17 8.98 -1.39
CA ILE A 17 11.16 8.13 -0.74
C ILE A 17 11.27 6.69 -1.27
N ALA A 18 11.32 6.52 -2.59
CA ALA A 18 11.44 5.21 -3.21
C ALA A 18 12.72 4.49 -2.75
N LEU A 19 13.86 5.18 -2.79
CA LEU A 19 15.15 4.65 -2.37
C LEU A 19 15.14 4.27 -0.88
N SER A 20 14.54 5.09 -0.01
CA SER A 20 14.38 4.76 1.41
C SER A 20 13.57 3.47 1.60
N CYS A 21 12.47 3.27 0.86
CA CYS A 21 11.70 2.03 0.92
C CYS A 21 12.50 0.81 0.44
N TYR A 22 13.25 0.92 -0.67
CA TYR A 22 14.10 -0.17 -1.16
C TYR A 22 15.23 -0.50 -0.20
N ASN A 23 15.89 0.51 0.38
CA ASN A 23 16.95 0.33 1.37
C ASN A 23 16.40 -0.38 2.61
N GLN A 24 15.25 0.05 3.14
CA GLN A 24 14.61 -0.59 4.28
C GLN A 24 14.26 -2.05 3.97
N PHE A 25 13.75 -2.33 2.77
CA PHE A 25 13.50 -3.69 2.33
C PHE A 25 14.79 -4.52 2.27
N ASN A 26 15.88 -3.95 1.74
CA ASN A 26 17.17 -4.64 1.61
C ASN A 26 17.81 -4.97 2.96
N LEU A 27 17.56 -4.20 4.02
CA LEU A 27 18.02 -4.50 5.39
C LEU A 27 17.34 -5.73 6.01
N LEU A 28 16.14 -6.12 5.54
CA LEU A 28 15.47 -7.31 6.07
C LEU A 28 16.25 -8.60 5.77
N SER A 29 16.08 -9.62 6.60
CA SER A 29 16.66 -10.94 6.36
C SER A 29 16.20 -11.51 5.01
N SER A 30 16.99 -12.41 4.43
CA SER A 30 16.61 -13.13 3.19
C SER A 30 15.35 -14.00 3.36
N ARG A 31 15.03 -14.42 4.59
CA ARG A 31 13.82 -15.20 4.86
C ARG A 31 12.57 -14.36 4.56
N GLY A 32 11.74 -14.84 3.64
CA GLY A 32 10.49 -14.19 3.24
C GLY A 32 10.65 -13.18 2.10
N LYS A 33 11.88 -12.94 1.61
CA LYS A 33 12.10 -12.19 0.36
C LYS A 33 11.91 -13.10 -0.85
N PRO A 34 11.49 -12.55 -2.00
CA PRO A 34 11.46 -13.30 -3.25
C PRO A 34 12.88 -13.76 -3.61
N SER A 35 12.99 -15.00 -4.10
CA SER A 35 14.18 -15.51 -4.77
C SER A 35 14.36 -14.88 -6.16
N SER A 36 15.47 -15.18 -6.83
CA SER A 36 15.79 -14.61 -8.16
C SER A 36 14.73 -14.90 -9.25
N ASN A 37 13.94 -15.95 -9.06
CA ASN A 37 12.90 -16.39 -10.01
C ASN A 37 11.49 -15.98 -9.56
N GLU A 38 11.38 -15.27 -8.45
CA GLU A 38 10.12 -14.79 -7.90
C GLU A 38 10.03 -13.29 -8.07
N TRP A 39 8.82 -12.81 -8.26
CA TRP A 39 8.55 -11.39 -8.39
C TRP A 39 7.43 -10.98 -7.45
N THR A 40 7.60 -9.82 -6.84
CA THR A 40 6.65 -9.21 -5.93
C THR A 40 6.64 -7.71 -6.09
N HIS A 41 5.56 -7.07 -5.66
CA HIS A 41 5.53 -5.62 -5.49
C HIS A 41 6.05 -5.25 -4.11
N LEU A 42 6.59 -4.04 -3.99
CA LEU A 42 6.92 -3.37 -2.74
C LEU A 42 6.02 -2.14 -2.59
N ALA A 43 5.52 -1.93 -1.39
CA ALA A 43 4.87 -0.69 -1.00
C ALA A 43 5.36 -0.27 0.39
N GLY A 44 5.28 1.03 0.69
CA GLY A 44 5.66 1.54 2.00
C GLY A 44 4.98 2.84 2.36
N PHE A 45 4.69 3.01 3.65
CA PHE A 45 4.27 4.29 4.21
C PHE A 45 5.45 4.99 4.83
N VAL A 46 5.61 6.27 4.49
CA VAL A 46 6.79 7.06 4.79
C VAL A 46 6.36 8.40 5.39
N SER A 47 6.91 8.76 6.54
CA SER A 47 6.79 10.12 7.07
C SER A 47 7.91 10.99 6.52
N VAL A 48 7.56 12.22 6.19
CA VAL A 48 8.50 13.27 5.79
C VAL A 48 8.22 14.50 6.64
N LYS A 49 9.23 14.97 7.35
CA LYS A 49 9.16 16.19 8.17
C LYS A 49 9.31 17.45 7.31
N ASP A 50 9.14 18.61 7.93
CA ASP A 50 9.32 19.92 7.26
C ASP A 50 10.78 20.18 6.84
N ASP A 51 11.74 19.53 7.50
CA ASP A 51 13.17 19.55 7.13
C ASP A 51 13.54 18.47 6.10
N ASP A 52 12.54 17.87 5.45
CA ASP A 52 12.65 16.73 4.53
C ASP A 52 13.33 15.48 5.11
N THR A 53 13.39 15.35 6.44
CA THR A 53 13.81 14.10 7.08
C THR A 53 12.79 13.00 6.77
N ILE A 54 13.28 11.91 6.16
CA ILE A 54 12.48 10.76 5.73
C ILE A 54 12.58 9.62 6.73
N GLN A 55 11.45 9.04 7.12
CA GLN A 55 11.40 7.81 7.91
C GLN A 55 10.38 6.83 7.31
N VAL A 56 10.84 5.60 7.03
CA VAL A 56 9.95 4.52 6.58
C VAL A 56 9.24 3.94 7.80
N LEU A 57 7.91 4.10 7.85
CA LEU A 57 7.08 3.65 8.97
C LEU A 57 6.67 2.18 8.83
N SER A 58 6.37 1.77 7.60
CA SER A 58 5.98 0.40 7.31
C SER A 58 6.27 0.05 5.85
N ILE A 59 6.50 -1.23 5.59
CA ILE A 59 6.64 -1.78 4.25
C ILE A 59 5.84 -3.08 4.13
N GLY A 60 5.44 -3.40 2.91
CA GLY A 60 4.74 -4.64 2.59
C GLY A 60 5.12 -5.13 1.20
N THR A 61 5.11 -6.44 1.03
CA THR A 61 5.26 -7.07 -0.28
C THR A 61 4.11 -8.01 -0.58
N GLY A 62 3.77 -8.17 -1.85
CA GLY A 62 2.87 -9.22 -2.30
C GLY A 62 1.96 -8.81 -3.45
N THR A 63 1.39 -9.82 -4.11
CA THR A 63 0.59 -9.69 -5.34
C THR A 63 -0.62 -10.63 -5.37
N LYS A 64 -0.99 -11.20 -4.22
CA LYS A 64 -2.00 -12.25 -4.10
C LYS A 64 -3.04 -11.92 -3.04
N CYS A 65 -4.23 -12.47 -3.22
CA CYS A 65 -5.34 -12.40 -2.30
C CYS A 65 -5.88 -13.81 -2.07
N LEU A 66 -6.50 -14.03 -0.92
CA LEU A 66 -7.14 -15.30 -0.60
C LEU A 66 -8.36 -15.50 -1.52
N GLY A 67 -8.37 -16.64 -2.21
CA GLY A 67 -9.54 -17.14 -2.91
C GLY A 67 -10.46 -17.91 -1.96
N GLY A 68 -11.35 -18.72 -2.53
CA GLY A 68 -12.24 -19.59 -1.78
C GLY A 68 -13.60 -18.98 -1.49
N ASP A 69 -14.55 -19.85 -1.12
CA ASP A 69 -15.93 -19.45 -0.86
C ASP A 69 -16.09 -18.67 0.48
N LYS A 70 -17.32 -18.41 0.91
CA LYS A 70 -17.56 -17.67 2.15
C LYS A 70 -17.16 -18.47 3.40
N ASP A 71 -17.28 -19.79 3.34
CA ASP A 71 -17.03 -20.66 4.49
C ASP A 71 -15.52 -20.90 4.65
N GLU A 72 -14.79 -21.08 3.55
CA GLU A 72 -13.33 -21.21 3.53
C GLU A 72 -12.59 -19.95 3.99
N ARG A 73 -13.15 -18.76 3.71
CA ARG A 73 -12.51 -17.49 4.08
C ARG A 73 -12.67 -17.13 5.55
N GLY A 74 -13.56 -17.83 6.26
CA GLY A 74 -13.82 -17.67 7.68
C GLY A 74 -14.23 -16.25 8.11
N THR A 75 -14.87 -16.16 9.27
CA THR A 75 -15.28 -14.87 9.87
C THR A 75 -14.57 -14.57 11.19
N GLN A 76 -13.66 -15.45 11.61
CA GLN A 76 -12.97 -15.39 12.91
C GLN A 76 -11.81 -14.38 12.94
N GLY A 77 -11.53 -13.68 11.83
CA GLY A 77 -10.46 -12.68 11.77
C GLY A 77 -9.03 -13.25 11.69
N CYS A 78 -8.87 -14.57 11.61
CA CYS A 78 -7.56 -15.24 11.58
C CYS A 78 -6.92 -15.33 10.19
N LEU A 79 -7.66 -15.01 9.12
CA LEU A 79 -7.20 -15.13 7.73
C LEU A 79 -6.97 -13.77 7.09
N LEU A 80 -5.91 -13.68 6.29
CA LEU A 80 -5.58 -12.48 5.54
C LEU A 80 -6.15 -12.55 4.13
N HIS A 81 -7.26 -11.84 3.91
CA HIS A 81 -7.97 -11.89 2.63
C HIS A 81 -7.22 -11.22 1.48
N ASP A 82 -6.37 -10.25 1.77
CA ASP A 82 -5.63 -9.51 0.75
C ASP A 82 -4.20 -9.26 1.19
N SER A 83 -3.26 -9.85 0.44
CA SER A 83 -1.83 -9.77 0.68
C SER A 83 -1.11 -9.00 -0.42
N HIS A 84 -1.79 -8.06 -1.08
CA HIS A 84 -1.09 -7.10 -1.93
C HIS A 84 -0.25 -6.14 -1.10
N ALA A 85 0.90 -5.74 -1.65
CA ALA A 85 1.91 -4.93 -0.99
C ALA A 85 1.34 -3.70 -0.25
N GLU A 86 0.46 -2.93 -0.92
CA GLU A 86 -0.14 -1.70 -0.39
C GLU A 86 -1.04 -1.98 0.81
N VAL A 87 -1.78 -3.09 0.75
CA VAL A 87 -2.68 -3.52 1.81
C VAL A 87 -1.89 -4.02 3.01
N ILE A 88 -0.81 -4.78 2.78
CA ILE A 88 0.11 -5.22 3.84
C ILE A 88 0.77 -4.03 4.51
N ALA A 89 1.32 -3.09 3.72
CA ALA A 89 1.95 -1.89 4.24
C ALA A 89 0.98 -1.09 5.12
N ARG A 90 -0.28 -0.90 4.69
CA ARG A 90 -1.29 -0.22 5.51
C ARG A 90 -1.57 -0.95 6.82
N ARG A 91 -1.71 -2.28 6.79
CA ARG A 91 -1.95 -3.07 8.02
C ARG A 91 -0.76 -2.97 8.99
N ALA A 92 0.46 -2.96 8.46
CA ALA A 92 1.66 -2.74 9.26
C ALA A 92 1.71 -1.31 9.83
N LEU A 93 1.28 -0.29 9.07
CA LEU A 93 1.13 1.08 9.56
C LEU A 93 0.16 1.17 10.75
N MET A 94 -0.96 0.44 10.71
CA MET A 94 -1.89 0.41 11.85
C MET A 94 -1.24 -0.15 13.11
N ARG A 95 -0.46 -1.23 12.97
CA ARG A 95 0.30 -1.80 14.08
C ARG A 95 1.30 -0.79 14.63
N PHE A 96 2.02 -0.10 13.75
CA PHE A 96 2.92 0.98 14.13
C PHE A 96 2.19 2.08 14.92
N PHE A 97 1.03 2.57 14.46
CA PHE A 97 0.26 3.57 15.20
C PHE A 97 -0.19 3.08 16.58
N TYR A 98 -0.59 1.82 16.73
CA TYR A 98 -0.92 1.28 18.05
C TYR A 98 0.30 1.24 18.98
N GLU A 99 1.48 0.88 18.47
CA GLU A 99 2.72 0.89 19.27
C GLU A 99 3.07 2.33 19.70
N GLU A 100 2.95 3.29 18.79
CA GLU A 100 3.18 4.71 19.07
C GLU A 100 2.23 5.27 20.14
N ILE A 101 0.95 4.91 20.08
CA ILE A 101 -0.06 5.28 21.09
C ILE A 101 0.29 4.73 22.47
N LEU A 102 0.81 3.49 22.54
CA LEU A 102 1.16 2.85 23.81
C LEU A 102 2.46 3.38 24.41
N ASN A 103 3.42 3.77 23.58
CA ASN A 103 4.76 4.17 24.03
C ASN A 103 4.84 5.63 24.50
N GLU A 104 3.90 6.50 24.09
CA GLU A 104 3.74 7.94 24.45
C GLU A 104 4.99 8.85 24.34
N ASN A 105 6.17 8.32 23.97
CA ASN A 105 7.45 9.05 23.94
C ASN A 105 7.95 9.26 22.52
N ASN A 106 8.24 10.52 22.16
CA ASN A 106 8.84 10.94 20.88
C ASN A 106 8.14 10.37 19.63
N SER A 107 6.80 10.31 19.71
CA SER A 107 5.96 9.73 18.67
C SER A 107 5.66 10.71 17.55
N ILE A 108 5.46 10.19 16.33
CA ILE A 108 4.88 10.99 15.23
C ILE A 108 3.42 11.39 15.51
N LEU A 109 2.78 10.77 16.51
CA LEU A 109 1.45 11.07 17.01
C LEU A 109 1.54 11.94 18.27
N ILE A 110 0.76 13.03 18.29
CA ILE A 110 0.62 13.93 19.43
C ILE A 110 -0.64 13.56 20.20
N LYS A 111 -0.48 13.22 21.48
CA LYS A 111 -1.59 13.03 22.41
C LYS A 111 -2.30 14.36 22.67
N GLN A 112 -3.62 14.35 22.56
CA GLN A 112 -4.52 15.46 22.83
C GLN A 112 -5.46 15.10 23.99
N GLU A 113 -6.34 16.04 24.36
CA GLU A 113 -7.35 15.80 25.39
C GLU A 113 -8.20 14.56 25.09
N LYS A 114 -8.67 13.89 26.16
CA LYS A 114 -9.57 12.74 26.11
C LYS A 114 -9.01 11.51 25.37
N ASN A 115 -7.71 11.24 25.53
CA ASN A 115 -7.02 10.08 24.91
C ASN A 115 -7.14 10.03 23.38
N LYS A 116 -7.18 11.20 22.74
CA LYS A 116 -7.13 11.32 21.29
C LYS A 116 -5.70 11.50 20.84
N PHE A 117 -5.37 10.98 19.67
CA PHE A 117 -4.06 11.13 19.06
C PHE A 117 -4.21 11.68 17.65
N TYR A 118 -3.31 12.58 17.27
CA TYR A 118 -3.30 13.22 15.95
C TYR A 118 -1.89 13.15 15.38
N LEU A 119 -1.77 12.96 14.07
CA LEU A 119 -0.48 13.09 13.40
C LEU A 119 0.07 14.50 13.62
N ASN A 120 1.36 14.60 13.94
CA ASN A 120 2.03 15.89 14.05
C ASN A 120 1.91 16.67 12.73
N LYS A 121 1.51 17.95 12.83
CA LYS A 121 1.29 18.82 11.66
C LYS A 121 2.56 19.05 10.83
N SER A 122 3.74 18.91 11.45
CA SER A 122 5.03 19.01 10.75
C SER A 122 5.40 17.73 9.99
N ILE A 123 4.48 16.78 9.86
CA ILE A 123 4.69 15.48 9.21
C ILE A 123 3.70 15.31 8.08
N ARG A 124 4.24 14.99 6.90
CA ARG A 124 3.50 14.55 5.73
C ARG A 124 3.65 13.04 5.59
N LEU A 125 2.55 12.34 5.33
CA LEU A 125 2.55 10.90 5.11
C LEU A 125 2.46 10.58 3.61
N TYR A 126 3.38 9.76 3.12
CA TYR A 126 3.46 9.34 1.72
C TYR A 126 3.25 7.84 1.61
N LEU A 127 2.59 7.41 0.53
CA LEU A 127 2.52 6.02 0.10
C LEU A 127 3.41 5.85 -1.13
N PHE A 128 4.44 5.01 -1.01
CA PHE A 128 5.22 4.51 -2.13
C PHE A 128 4.65 3.16 -2.62
N VAL A 129 4.61 2.99 -3.93
CA VAL A 129 4.25 1.72 -4.60
C VAL A 129 5.18 1.49 -5.78
N SER A 130 5.84 0.33 -5.81
CA SER A 130 6.80 -0.02 -6.88
C SER A 130 6.13 -0.32 -8.23
N TYR A 131 4.81 -0.48 -8.25
CA TYR A 131 4.02 -0.75 -9.45
C TYR A 131 2.62 -0.14 -9.29
N PRO A 132 1.97 0.32 -10.37
CA PRO A 132 0.61 0.86 -10.29
C PRO A 132 -0.36 -0.09 -9.57
N PRO A 133 -1.20 0.43 -8.64
CA PRO A 133 -2.13 -0.41 -7.90
C PRO A 133 -3.14 -1.06 -8.85
N CYS A 134 -3.44 -2.34 -8.61
CA CYS A 134 -4.40 -3.07 -9.45
C CYS A 134 -5.79 -2.37 -9.46
N GLY A 135 -6.54 -2.52 -10.56
CA GLY A 135 -7.73 -1.73 -10.84
C GLY A 135 -7.44 -0.62 -11.86
N SER A 136 -8.23 0.45 -11.86
CA SER A 136 -8.16 1.55 -12.85
C SER A 136 -6.75 2.13 -13.07
N ALA A 137 -5.94 2.29 -12.01
CA ALA A 137 -4.59 2.86 -12.15
C ALA A 137 -3.64 2.00 -13.01
N ALA A 138 -3.78 0.67 -12.95
CA ALA A 138 -3.01 -0.24 -13.78
C ALA A 138 -3.52 -0.29 -15.24
N TYR A 139 -4.79 0.03 -15.49
CA TYR A 139 -5.35 0.04 -16.86
C TYR A 139 -4.89 1.24 -17.68
N VAL A 140 -4.70 2.41 -17.06
CA VAL A 140 -4.24 3.63 -17.75
C VAL A 140 -2.76 3.52 -18.15
N SER A 141 -2.00 2.65 -17.50
CA SER A 141 -0.54 2.57 -17.65
C SER A 141 -0.03 1.48 -18.61
N ASP A 142 -0.88 0.57 -19.10
CA ASP A 142 -0.45 -0.55 -19.98
C ASP A 142 -1.00 -0.44 -21.42
N PRO A 143 -0.14 -0.25 -22.44
CA PRO A 143 -0.55 -0.14 -23.85
C PRO A 143 -0.88 -1.49 -24.52
N ILE A 144 -0.69 -2.64 -23.86
CA ILE A 144 -0.83 -3.97 -24.46
C ILE A 144 -2.19 -4.62 -24.11
N LYS A 145 -2.76 -5.34 -25.10
CA LYS A 145 -4.14 -5.87 -25.14
C LYS A 145 -4.63 -6.49 -23.81
N ARG A 146 -5.78 -5.95 -23.41
CA ARG A 146 -6.51 -6.07 -22.14
C ARG A 146 -6.91 -7.51 -21.80
N PRO A 147 -6.62 -8.00 -20.57
CA PRO A 147 -7.37 -9.12 -20.01
C PRO A 147 -8.82 -8.68 -19.81
N LYS A 148 -9.79 -9.47 -20.27
CA LYS A 148 -11.21 -9.24 -19.97
C LYS A 148 -11.43 -9.56 -18.49
N PHE A 149 -11.31 -8.57 -17.61
CA PHE A 149 -11.80 -8.72 -16.25
C PHE A 149 -13.33 -8.73 -16.28
N GLU A 150 -13.96 -9.60 -15.49
CA GLU A 150 -15.41 -9.52 -15.28
C GLU A 150 -15.71 -8.22 -14.51
N HIS A 151 -16.21 -7.22 -15.23
CA HIS A 151 -16.72 -5.99 -14.64
C HIS A 151 -18.01 -6.32 -13.89
N LYS A 152 -17.99 -6.23 -12.56
CA LYS A 152 -19.22 -6.14 -11.78
C LYS A 152 -19.45 -4.68 -11.47
N SER A 153 -20.20 -4.01 -12.34
CA SER A 153 -20.81 -2.72 -11.97
C SER A 153 -21.71 -2.97 -10.77
N LEU A 154 -21.33 -2.45 -9.62
CA LEU A 154 -22.10 -2.56 -8.37
C LEU A 154 -23.04 -1.36 -8.19
N ASN A 155 -23.06 -0.44 -9.16
CA ASN A 155 -23.66 0.87 -9.06
C ASN A 155 -24.12 1.37 -10.43
N SER A 156 -25.35 1.89 -10.47
CA SER A 156 -25.99 2.50 -11.63
C SER A 156 -25.35 3.81 -12.12
N SER A 157 -24.32 4.31 -11.42
CA SER A 157 -23.65 5.59 -11.69
C SER A 157 -22.47 5.51 -12.67
N GLY A 158 -22.09 4.32 -13.16
CA GLY A 158 -21.03 4.17 -14.17
C GLY A 158 -19.59 4.21 -13.63
N GLU A 159 -19.39 4.32 -12.31
CA GLU A 159 -18.06 4.14 -11.71
C GLU A 159 -17.74 2.66 -11.50
N GLU A 160 -16.80 2.13 -12.28
CA GLU A 160 -16.47 0.70 -12.23
C GLU A 160 -15.67 0.35 -10.97
N LEU A 161 -16.30 -0.41 -10.08
CA LEU A 161 -15.60 -1.13 -9.02
C LEU A 161 -14.97 -2.40 -9.59
N TYR A 162 -13.66 -2.56 -9.38
CA TYR A 162 -12.93 -3.74 -9.84
C TYR A 162 -12.75 -4.71 -8.68
N LEU A 163 -13.10 -5.97 -8.89
CA LEU A 163 -12.71 -7.06 -8.01
C LEU A 163 -11.38 -7.65 -8.47
N LYS A 164 -10.59 -8.12 -7.51
CA LYS A 164 -9.40 -8.91 -7.82
C LYS A 164 -9.85 -10.25 -8.42
N PRO A 165 -9.08 -10.81 -9.36
CA PRO A 165 -9.48 -12.04 -10.04
C PRO A 165 -9.40 -13.27 -9.12
N GLY A 166 -8.50 -13.25 -8.13
CA GLY A 166 -8.12 -14.43 -7.37
C GLY A 166 -7.26 -15.40 -8.20
N LYS A 167 -6.79 -16.48 -7.57
CA LYS A 167 -6.30 -17.69 -8.28
C LYS A 167 -7.33 -18.79 -8.01
N GLY A 168 -7.99 -19.29 -9.04
CA GLY A 168 -9.09 -20.26 -8.89
C GLY A 168 -10.41 -19.55 -8.61
N PHE A 169 -10.97 -19.74 -7.42
CA PHE A 169 -12.25 -19.13 -7.02
C PHE A 169 -12.17 -17.59 -6.97
N GLN A 170 -13.21 -16.93 -7.48
CA GLN A 170 -13.32 -15.47 -7.50
C GLN A 170 -13.31 -14.91 -6.07
N THR A 171 -12.41 -13.97 -5.80
CA THR A 171 -12.38 -13.27 -4.51
C THR A 171 -13.41 -12.13 -4.49
N THR A 172 -13.89 -11.76 -3.30
CA THR A 172 -14.69 -10.54 -3.11
C THR A 172 -13.84 -9.33 -2.74
N SER A 173 -12.50 -9.45 -2.83
CA SER A 173 -11.60 -8.35 -2.53
C SER A 173 -11.63 -7.30 -3.65
N LEU A 174 -11.95 -6.06 -3.28
CA LEU A 174 -11.83 -4.92 -4.19
C LEU A 174 -10.38 -4.69 -4.63
N SER A 175 -10.21 -4.04 -5.77
CA SER A 175 -8.91 -3.65 -6.31
C SER A 175 -8.16 -2.70 -5.37
N CYS A 176 -6.83 -2.64 -5.48
CA CYS A 176 -6.02 -1.73 -4.69
C CYS A 176 -6.37 -0.27 -4.99
N THR A 177 -6.71 0.07 -6.24
CA THR A 177 -7.13 1.43 -6.61
C THR A 177 -8.40 1.84 -5.86
N ASN A 178 -9.43 0.98 -5.83
CA ASN A 178 -10.66 1.30 -5.09
C ASN A 178 -10.40 1.41 -3.57
N LYS A 179 -9.49 0.59 -3.02
CA LYS A 179 -9.11 0.66 -1.61
C LYS A 179 -8.37 1.96 -1.28
N ILE A 180 -7.41 2.36 -2.12
CA ILE A 180 -6.66 3.61 -1.94
C ILE A 180 -7.61 4.82 -2.03
N ASN A 181 -8.55 4.83 -2.99
CA ASN A 181 -9.57 5.88 -3.06
C ASN A 181 -10.40 5.97 -1.77
N ARG A 182 -10.77 4.82 -1.20
CA ARG A 182 -11.44 4.79 0.10
C ARG A 182 -10.56 5.39 1.20
N TRP A 183 -9.25 5.11 1.22
CA TRP A 183 -8.33 5.67 2.23
C TRP A 183 -8.18 7.18 2.08
N ILE A 184 -8.12 7.69 0.85
CA ILE A 184 -8.07 9.12 0.58
C ILE A 184 -9.32 9.83 1.13
N TYR A 185 -10.49 9.21 0.97
CA TYR A 185 -11.76 9.82 1.38
C TYR A 185 -12.10 9.63 2.87
N GLN A 186 -11.87 8.43 3.41
CA GLN A 186 -12.26 8.06 4.78
C GLN A 186 -11.14 8.15 5.81
N GLY A 187 -9.89 8.38 5.39
CA GLY A 187 -8.72 8.21 6.23
C GLY A 187 -8.06 6.84 6.05
N ILE A 188 -6.81 6.75 6.48
CA ILE A 188 -6.01 5.53 6.33
C ILE A 188 -6.23 4.56 7.50
N GLU A 189 -6.70 5.05 8.63
CA GLU A 189 -7.07 4.29 9.81
C GLU A 189 -8.32 3.39 9.63
#